data_AF-A0A1Q5U3A1-F1
#
_entry.id   AF-A0A1Q5U3A1-F1
#
_cell.length_a   1.000
_cell.length_b   1.000
_cell.length_c   1.000
_cell.angle_alpha   90.00
_cell.angle_beta   90.00
_cell.angle_gamma   90.00
#
_symmetry.space_group_name_H-M   'P 1'
#
loop_
_entity.id
_entity.type
_entity.pdbx_description
1 polymer ?
#
loop_
_entity_poly.entity_id
_entity_poly.type
_entity_poly.pdbx_seq_one_letter_code
_entity_poly.pdbx_strand_id
1 'polypeptide(L)'
;MEGIVAQVQSLAQGVDGETHNSILQSLRELYLSLETRQDTMQRISYASLAPALLALPEFLAQTKYQDITSPVNTPLQKAFNTDLPGFLWAQTQPDVFRHFNQFMMAQHADMPHWLDSYPIEQRSQDLAPEQPLFVDIGGGIGHQCIALRERLPAVKNKVILQDLDVVVAQAIKHEGVEAMSYDFWQLQPIKGN
;
A
#
# COMPACT_ATOMS: atom_id res chain seq x y z
N MET A 1 -21.72 -24.72 -3.92
CA MET A 1 -20.62 -24.37 -4.84
C MET A 1 -20.94 -24.70 -6.28
N GLU A 2 -21.32 -25.95 -6.61
CA GLU A 2 -21.63 -26.34 -8.00
C GLU A 2 -22.67 -25.45 -8.70
N GLY A 3 -23.74 -25.04 -7.99
CA GLY A 3 -24.73 -24.11 -8.55
C GLY A 3 -24.18 -22.73 -8.92
N ILE A 4 -23.26 -22.17 -8.12
CA ILE A 4 -22.61 -20.89 -8.40
C ILE A 4 -21.67 -21.03 -9.60
N VAL A 5 -20.90 -22.13 -9.64
CA VAL A 5 -19.99 -22.41 -10.77
C VAL A 5 -20.76 -22.53 -12.08
N ALA A 6 -21.88 -23.27 -12.09
CA ALA A 6 -22.72 -23.41 -13.27
C ALA A 6 -23.31 -22.06 -13.74
N GLN A 7 -23.72 -21.19 -12.82
CA GLN A 7 -24.20 -19.85 -13.14
C GLN A 7 -23.10 -18.99 -13.79
N VAL A 8 -21.89 -18.99 -13.22
CA VAL A 8 -20.75 -18.24 -13.76
C VAL A 8 -20.36 -18.75 -15.15
N GLN A 9 -20.34 -20.07 -15.35
CA GLN A 9 -20.06 -20.68 -16.66
C GLN A 9 -21.12 -20.29 -17.70
N SER A 10 -22.40 -20.27 -17.31
CA SER A 10 -23.48 -19.83 -18.18
C SER A 10 -23.37 -18.34 -18.53
N LEU A 11 -22.96 -17.49 -17.59
CA LEU A 11 -22.75 -16.05 -17.85
C LEU A 11 -21.58 -15.78 -18.79
N ALA A 12 -20.54 -16.62 -18.75
CA ALA A 12 -19.37 -16.48 -19.61
C ALA A 12 -19.55 -17.11 -21.01
N GLN A 13 -20.65 -17.83 -21.26
CA GLN A 13 -20.83 -18.56 -22.51
C GLN A 13 -21.29 -17.65 -23.65
N GLY A 14 -20.49 -17.58 -24.72
CA GLY A 14 -20.87 -16.88 -25.97
C GLY A 14 -20.90 -15.35 -25.87
N VAL A 15 -20.36 -14.78 -24.80
CA VAL A 15 -20.21 -13.32 -24.64
C VAL A 15 -18.99 -12.80 -25.42
N ASP A 16 -18.96 -11.50 -25.69
CA ASP A 16 -17.80 -10.84 -26.30
C ASP A 16 -16.59 -10.78 -25.34
N GLY A 17 -15.42 -10.42 -25.89
CA GLY A 17 -14.17 -10.40 -25.14
C GLY A 17 -14.13 -9.38 -24.01
N GLU A 18 -14.85 -8.25 -24.14
CA GLU A 18 -14.91 -7.21 -23.11
C GLU A 18 -15.71 -7.70 -21.90
N THR A 19 -16.89 -8.26 -22.16
CA THR A 19 -17.76 -8.87 -21.14
C THR A 19 -17.07 -10.05 -20.47
N HIS A 20 -16.39 -10.90 -21.25
CA HIS A 20 -15.60 -12.01 -20.71
C HIS A 20 -14.52 -11.52 -19.74
N ASN A 21 -13.77 -10.48 -20.10
CA ASN A 21 -12.74 -9.89 -19.23
C ASN A 21 -13.34 -9.25 -17.97
N SER A 22 -14.49 -8.58 -18.09
CA SER A 22 -15.21 -8.03 -16.93
C SER A 22 -15.64 -9.11 -15.94
N ILE A 23 -16.16 -10.24 -16.43
CA ILE A 23 -16.52 -11.39 -15.58
C ILE A 23 -15.28 -11.92 -14.85
N LEU A 24 -14.16 -12.13 -15.56
CA LEU A 24 -12.91 -12.58 -14.94
C LEU A 24 -12.41 -11.60 -13.87
N GLN A 25 -12.50 -10.30 -14.13
CA GLN A 25 -12.12 -9.25 -13.19
C GLN A 25 -13.00 -9.30 -11.93
N SER A 26 -14.32 -9.41 -12.06
CA SER A 26 -15.22 -9.50 -10.91
C SER A 26 -15.01 -10.78 -10.10
N LEU A 27 -14.75 -11.92 -10.76
CA LEU A 27 -14.43 -13.17 -10.06
C LEU A 27 -13.11 -13.06 -9.29
N ARG A 28 -12.11 -12.38 -9.87
CA ARG A 28 -10.84 -12.09 -9.20
C ARG A 28 -11.06 -11.21 -7.98
N GLU A 29 -11.85 -10.15 -8.10
CA GLU A 29 -12.18 -9.26 -6.99
C GLU A 29 -12.93 -9.99 -5.88
N LEU A 30 -13.88 -10.86 -6.23
CA LEU A 30 -14.57 -11.72 -5.27
C LEU A 30 -13.59 -12.66 -4.57
N TYR A 31 -12.73 -13.36 -5.31
CA TYR A 31 -11.69 -14.22 -4.74
C TYR A 31 -10.82 -13.45 -3.73
N LEU A 32 -10.35 -12.25 -4.10
CA LEU A 32 -9.53 -11.41 -3.23
C LEU A 32 -10.30 -10.93 -1.99
N SER A 33 -11.60 -10.65 -2.11
CA SER A 33 -12.44 -10.23 -0.98
C SER A 33 -12.68 -11.34 0.06
N LEU A 34 -12.50 -12.59 -0.36
CA LEU A 34 -12.70 -13.77 0.48
C LEU A 34 -11.39 -14.26 1.12
N GLU A 35 -10.24 -13.72 0.73
CA GLU A 35 -8.94 -14.11 1.28
C GLU A 35 -8.87 -13.80 2.78
N THR A 36 -8.36 -14.76 3.56
CA THR A 36 -7.94 -14.45 4.92
C THR A 36 -6.68 -13.58 4.89
N ARG A 37 -6.32 -13.01 6.05
CA ARG A 37 -5.03 -12.32 6.21
C ARG A 37 -3.87 -13.23 5.78
N GLN A 38 -3.89 -14.50 6.18
CA GLN A 38 -2.84 -15.45 5.86
C GLN A 38 -2.76 -15.72 4.35
N ASP A 39 -3.90 -15.90 3.69
CA ASP A 39 -3.96 -16.10 2.23
C ASP A 39 -3.41 -14.87 1.49
N THR A 40 -3.80 -13.68 1.94
CA THR A 40 -3.30 -12.40 1.42
C THR A 40 -1.77 -12.32 1.56
N MET A 41 -1.24 -12.57 2.76
CA MET A 41 0.21 -12.57 3.01
C MET A 41 0.94 -13.58 2.14
N GLN A 42 0.40 -14.78 2.01
CA GLN A 42 1.01 -15.85 1.23
C GLN A 42 1.02 -15.50 -0.26
N ARG A 43 -0.12 -15.11 -0.85
CA ARG A 43 -0.20 -14.71 -2.26
C ARG A 43 0.79 -13.60 -2.59
N ILE A 44 0.89 -12.58 -1.73
CA ILE A 44 1.79 -11.44 -1.95
C ILE A 44 3.26 -11.88 -1.84
N SER A 45 3.58 -12.71 -0.85
CA SER A 45 4.94 -13.23 -0.69
C SER A 45 5.37 -14.08 -1.89
N TYR A 46 4.50 -14.96 -2.38
CA TYR A 46 4.79 -15.80 -3.54
C TYR A 46 4.85 -15.02 -4.86
N ALA A 47 3.93 -14.07 -5.07
CA ALA A 47 3.87 -13.32 -6.33
C ALA A 47 4.97 -12.25 -6.46
N SER A 48 5.30 -11.57 -5.36
CA SER A 48 6.16 -10.37 -5.40
C SER A 48 7.57 -10.60 -4.85
N LEU A 49 7.74 -11.47 -3.84
CA LEU A 49 9.04 -11.67 -3.17
C LEU A 49 9.78 -12.93 -3.65
N ALA A 50 9.05 -14.00 -3.98
CA ALA A 50 9.67 -15.27 -4.34
C ALA A 50 10.64 -15.19 -5.53
N PRO A 51 10.36 -14.45 -6.63
CA PRO A 51 11.32 -14.33 -7.73
C PRO A 51 12.66 -13.73 -7.28
N ALA A 52 12.63 -12.67 -6.47
CA ALA A 52 13.83 -12.05 -5.91
C ALA A 52 14.58 -12.99 -4.96
N LEU A 53 13.87 -13.77 -4.15
CA LEU A 53 14.47 -14.78 -3.27
C LEU A 53 15.12 -15.93 -4.05
N LEU A 54 14.52 -16.36 -5.16
CA LEU A 54 15.10 -17.39 -6.03
C LEU A 54 16.32 -16.87 -6.80
N ALA A 55 16.37 -15.58 -7.13
CA ALA A 55 17.52 -14.94 -7.75
C ALA A 55 18.67 -14.65 -6.77
N LEU A 56 18.40 -14.62 -5.46
CA LEU A 56 19.37 -14.25 -4.42
C LEU A 56 20.66 -15.08 -4.44
N PRO A 57 20.64 -16.43 -4.51
CA PRO A 57 21.87 -17.22 -4.46
C PRO A 57 22.82 -16.92 -5.61
N GLU A 58 22.28 -16.81 -6.83
CA GLU A 58 23.07 -16.48 -8.02
C GLU A 58 23.59 -15.04 -7.96
N PHE A 59 22.74 -14.10 -7.53
CA PHE A 59 23.14 -12.71 -7.34
C PHE A 59 24.31 -12.59 -6.34
N LEU A 60 24.22 -13.24 -5.17
CA LEU A 60 25.28 -13.22 -4.17
C LEU A 60 26.58 -13.85 -4.70
N ALA A 61 26.49 -14.95 -5.46
CA ALA A 61 27.66 -15.55 -6.09
C ALA A 61 28.32 -14.58 -7.10
N GLN A 62 27.53 -13.88 -7.92
CA GLN A 62 28.01 -12.90 -8.90
C GLN A 62 28.66 -11.68 -8.24
N THR A 63 28.13 -11.22 -7.11
CA THR A 63 28.68 -10.10 -6.34
C THR A 63 29.77 -10.52 -5.36
N LYS A 64 30.22 -11.79 -5.38
CA LYS A 64 31.22 -12.34 -4.44
C LYS A 64 30.85 -12.11 -2.97
N TYR A 65 29.55 -12.22 -2.68
CA TYR A 65 28.98 -12.08 -1.34
C TYR A 65 29.32 -10.74 -0.67
N GLN A 66 29.53 -9.68 -1.47
CA GLN A 66 29.69 -8.34 -0.94
C GLN A 66 28.36 -7.76 -0.47
N ASP A 67 28.43 -6.81 0.46
CA ASP A 67 27.27 -6.13 1.01
C ASP A 67 26.47 -5.43 -0.10
N ILE A 68 25.14 -5.54 0.00
CA ILE A 68 24.21 -4.83 -0.87
C ILE A 68 24.08 -3.39 -0.35
N THR A 69 24.67 -2.44 -1.07
CA THR A 69 24.71 -1.02 -0.69
C THR A 69 23.91 -0.11 -1.62
N SER A 70 23.28 -0.65 -2.66
CA SER A 70 22.52 0.10 -3.65
C SER A 70 21.10 -0.45 -3.80
N PRO A 71 20.06 0.43 -3.82
CA PRO A 71 18.67 0.01 -4.00
C PRO A 71 18.35 -0.46 -5.44
N VAL A 72 19.28 -0.24 -6.38
CA VAL A 72 19.16 -0.67 -7.78
C VAL A 72 20.13 -1.79 -8.16
N ASN A 73 20.85 -2.35 -7.18
CA ASN A 73 21.71 -3.51 -7.39
C ASN A 73 21.44 -4.56 -6.32
N THR A 74 20.28 -5.21 -6.45
CA THR A 74 19.78 -6.25 -5.56
C THR A 74 19.26 -7.44 -6.39
N PRO A 75 18.94 -8.59 -5.77
CA PRO A 75 18.32 -9.71 -6.49
C PRO A 75 17.01 -9.35 -7.22
N LEU A 76 16.31 -8.29 -6.80
CA LEU A 76 15.08 -7.83 -7.42
C LEU A 76 15.31 -7.43 -8.89
N GLN A 77 16.37 -6.66 -9.17
CA GLN A 77 16.68 -6.20 -10.52
C GLN A 77 16.95 -7.36 -11.47
N LYS A 78 17.64 -8.40 -10.97
CA LYS A 78 17.86 -9.65 -11.70
C LYS A 78 16.57 -10.42 -11.93
N ALA A 79 15.73 -10.56 -10.90
CA ALA A 79 14.51 -11.35 -10.97
C ALA A 79 13.46 -10.77 -11.91
N PHE A 80 13.35 -9.45 -11.97
CA PHE A 80 12.32 -8.76 -12.75
C PHE A 80 12.86 -8.01 -13.97
N ASN A 81 14.15 -8.18 -14.28
CA ASN A 81 14.83 -7.54 -15.40
C ASN A 81 14.52 -6.03 -15.50
N THR A 82 14.84 -5.32 -14.43
CA THR A 82 14.54 -3.88 -14.25
C THR A 82 15.75 -3.16 -13.70
N ASP A 83 15.91 -1.87 -14.05
CA ASP A 83 16.92 -0.98 -13.48
C ASP A 83 16.33 -0.03 -12.40
N LEU A 84 15.02 -0.15 -12.13
CA LEU A 84 14.33 0.68 -11.16
C LEU A 84 14.54 0.18 -9.72
N PRO A 85 14.51 1.08 -8.72
CA PRO A 85 14.31 0.70 -7.33
C PRO A 85 13.01 -0.10 -7.16
N GLY A 86 12.99 -1.05 -6.22
CA GLY A 86 11.89 -2.01 -6.08
C GLY A 86 10.49 -1.40 -5.99
N PHE A 87 10.34 -0.31 -5.23
CA PHE A 87 9.05 0.37 -5.10
C PHE A 87 8.61 1.07 -6.40
N LEU A 88 9.53 1.76 -7.09
CA LEU A 88 9.24 2.41 -8.37
C LEU A 88 8.90 1.37 -9.44
N TRP A 89 9.60 0.24 -9.47
CA TRP A 89 9.24 -0.88 -10.33
C TRP A 89 7.82 -1.38 -10.04
N ALA A 90 7.47 -1.59 -8.75
CA ALA A 90 6.16 -2.07 -8.37
C ALA A 90 5.03 -1.13 -8.86
N GLN A 91 5.24 0.19 -8.83
CA GLN A 91 4.28 1.18 -9.35
C GLN A 91 4.01 1.03 -10.87
N THR A 92 4.96 0.48 -11.64
CA THR A 92 4.75 0.18 -13.07
C THR A 92 3.93 -1.09 -13.32
N GLN A 93 3.68 -1.88 -12.27
CA GLN A 93 3.03 -3.18 -12.34
C GLN A 93 1.71 -3.12 -11.55
N PRO A 94 0.56 -2.84 -12.20
CA PRO A 94 -0.70 -2.55 -11.50
C PRO A 94 -1.10 -3.62 -10.48
N ASP A 95 -0.91 -4.89 -10.81
CA ASP A 95 -1.23 -6.00 -9.92
C ASP A 95 -0.28 -6.11 -8.72
N VAL A 96 1.02 -5.91 -8.93
CA VAL A 96 2.02 -5.92 -7.86
C VAL A 96 1.77 -4.73 -6.92
N PHE A 97 1.46 -3.55 -7.46
CA PHE A 97 1.18 -2.37 -6.66
C PHE A 97 -0.11 -2.53 -5.83
N ARG A 98 -1.18 -3.06 -6.44
CA ARG A 98 -2.43 -3.37 -5.73
C ARG A 98 -2.18 -4.38 -4.60
N HIS A 99 -1.41 -5.43 -4.87
CA HIS A 99 -1.00 -6.40 -3.86
C HIS A 99 -0.17 -5.75 -2.74
N PHE A 100 0.78 -4.88 -3.07
CA PHE A 100 1.57 -4.14 -2.09
C PHE A 100 0.68 -3.30 -1.15
N ASN A 101 -0.31 -2.58 -1.69
CA ASN A 101 -1.23 -1.80 -0.86
C ASN A 101 -2.06 -2.69 0.08
N GLN A 102 -2.54 -3.84 -0.40
CA GLN A 102 -3.21 -4.83 0.45
C GLN A 102 -2.29 -5.37 1.55
N PHE A 103 -1.02 -5.63 1.24
CA PHE A 103 -0.03 -6.05 2.24
C PHE A 103 0.15 -5.00 3.33
N MET A 104 0.33 -3.74 2.92
CA MET A 104 0.54 -2.62 3.84
C MET A 104 -0.63 -2.48 4.82
N MET A 105 -1.86 -2.76 4.40
CA MET A 105 -3.02 -2.83 5.29
C MET A 105 -2.99 -4.05 6.21
N ALA A 106 -2.86 -5.23 5.62
CA ALA A 106 -3.03 -6.49 6.32
C ALA A 106 -1.93 -6.72 7.37
N GLN A 107 -0.71 -6.23 7.18
CA GLN A 107 0.36 -6.40 8.16
C GLN A 107 0.06 -5.72 9.51
N HIS A 108 -0.77 -4.67 9.53
CA HIS A 108 -1.07 -3.87 10.72
C HIS A 108 -2.41 -4.23 11.39
N ALA A 109 -3.28 -5.03 10.76
CA ALA A 109 -4.67 -5.23 11.19
C ALA A 109 -4.84 -5.76 12.63
N ASP A 110 -3.89 -6.57 13.13
CA ASP A 110 -3.93 -7.19 14.46
C ASP A 110 -2.75 -6.75 15.35
N MET A 111 -2.02 -5.72 14.92
CA MET A 111 -0.92 -5.15 15.70
C MET A 111 -1.47 -4.02 16.58
N PRO A 112 -0.95 -3.84 17.81
CA PRO A 112 -1.26 -2.66 18.61
C PRO A 112 -1.02 -1.38 17.80
N HIS A 113 -1.98 -0.45 17.84
CA HIS A 113 -1.82 0.80 17.10
C HIS A 113 -0.83 1.69 17.86
N TRP A 114 -0.03 2.46 17.14
CA TRP A 114 0.86 3.44 17.78
C TRP A 114 0.08 4.48 18.62
N LEU A 115 -1.20 4.71 18.31
CA LEU A 115 -2.12 5.59 19.03
C LEU A 115 -2.48 5.05 20.41
N ASP A 116 -2.23 3.77 20.67
CA ASP A 116 -2.45 3.17 21.98
C ASP A 116 -1.23 3.35 22.91
N SER A 117 -0.08 3.69 22.33
CA SER A 117 1.19 3.88 23.06
C SER A 117 1.64 5.34 23.11
N TYR A 118 1.36 6.12 22.07
CA TYR A 118 1.70 7.53 22.01
C TYR A 118 0.58 8.36 22.66
N PRO A 119 0.91 9.31 23.58
CA PRO A 119 -0.10 10.07 24.33
C PRO A 119 -0.72 11.19 23.47
N ILE A 120 -1.39 10.83 22.38
CA ILE A 120 -1.84 11.77 21.36
C ILE A 120 -2.89 12.75 21.89
N GLU A 121 -3.77 12.30 22.80
CA GLU A 121 -4.78 13.12 23.44
C GLU A 121 -4.13 14.30 24.18
N GLN A 122 -3.06 14.02 24.95
CA GLN A 122 -2.32 15.05 25.69
C GLN A 122 -1.55 15.96 24.73
N ARG A 123 -0.94 15.41 23.68
CA ARG A 123 -0.17 16.16 22.68
C ARG A 123 -1.04 17.02 21.76
N SER A 124 -2.34 16.76 21.74
CA SER A 124 -3.33 17.51 20.97
C SER A 124 -3.94 18.70 21.72
N GLN A 125 -3.54 18.92 22.98
CA GLN A 125 -3.98 20.06 23.78
C GLN A 125 -3.20 21.32 23.44
N ASP A 126 -3.85 22.47 23.58
CA ASP A 126 -3.25 23.82 23.47
C ASP A 126 -2.50 24.09 22.15
N LEU A 127 -2.87 23.40 21.08
CA LEU A 127 -2.34 23.67 19.74
C LEU A 127 -2.84 25.02 19.24
N ALA A 128 -1.95 25.81 18.63
CA ALA A 128 -2.36 27.01 17.91
C ALA A 128 -3.31 26.62 16.76
N PRO A 129 -4.34 27.42 16.43
CA PRO A 129 -5.33 27.07 15.41
C PRO A 129 -4.73 26.69 14.04
N GLU A 130 -3.64 27.33 13.65
CA GLU A 130 -2.92 27.11 12.40
C GLU A 130 -1.92 25.95 12.45
N GLN A 131 -1.58 25.45 13.64
CA GLN A 131 -0.61 24.38 13.80
C GLN A 131 -1.20 23.06 13.28
N PRO A 132 -0.50 22.32 12.41
CA PRO A 132 -0.92 20.97 12.02
C PRO A 132 -0.82 20.03 13.22
N LEU A 133 -1.85 19.19 13.41
CA LEU A 133 -1.82 18.11 14.39
C LEU A 133 -0.87 17.00 13.95
N PHE A 134 -0.95 16.63 12.67
CA PHE A 134 -0.22 15.49 12.14
C PHE A 134 0.03 15.64 10.64
N VAL A 135 1.24 15.28 10.22
CA VAL A 135 1.64 15.19 8.82
C VAL A 135 2.16 13.77 8.60
N ASP A 136 1.42 12.97 7.86
CA ASP A 136 1.74 11.58 7.56
C ASP A 136 2.58 11.51 6.27
N ILE A 137 3.91 11.51 6.41
CA ILE A 137 4.86 11.57 5.29
C ILE A 137 5.10 10.15 4.75
N GLY A 138 4.72 9.92 3.49
CA GLY A 138 4.69 8.57 2.92
C GLY A 138 3.57 7.71 3.53
N GLY A 139 2.44 8.34 3.87
CA GLY A 139 1.32 7.70 4.58
C GLY A 139 0.47 6.74 3.74
N GLY A 140 0.83 6.52 2.48
CA GLY A 140 0.09 5.67 1.56
C GLY A 140 -1.30 6.22 1.29
N ILE A 141 -2.33 5.39 1.47
CA ILE A 141 -3.72 5.78 1.21
C ILE A 141 -4.45 6.40 2.43
N GLY A 142 -3.73 6.68 3.53
CA GLY A 142 -4.23 7.52 4.62
C GLY A 142 -4.86 6.81 5.82
N HIS A 143 -4.64 5.50 6.01
CA HIS A 143 -5.23 4.76 7.13
C HIS A 143 -4.88 5.34 8.49
N GLN A 144 -3.63 5.76 8.69
CA GLN A 144 -3.16 6.31 9.96
C GLN A 144 -3.77 7.69 10.24
N CYS A 145 -3.89 8.53 9.20
CA CYS A 145 -4.62 9.81 9.29
C CYS A 145 -6.08 9.61 9.70
N ILE A 146 -6.77 8.63 9.12
CA ILE A 146 -8.18 8.34 9.42
C ILE A 146 -8.31 7.84 10.86
N ALA A 147 -7.52 6.84 11.26
CA ALA A 147 -7.52 6.33 12.63
C ALA A 147 -7.26 7.43 13.67
N LEU A 148 -6.31 8.32 13.39
CA LEU A 148 -6.04 9.49 14.24
C LEU A 148 -7.25 10.42 14.33
N ARG A 149 -7.90 10.70 13.20
CA ARG A 149 -9.06 11.60 13.16
C ARG A 149 -10.25 11.01 13.90
N GLU A 150 -10.50 9.70 13.77
CA GLU A 150 -11.53 8.98 14.49
C GLU A 150 -11.26 8.93 16.00
N ARG A 151 -9.98 8.86 16.41
CA ARG A 151 -9.58 8.94 17.83
C ARG A 151 -9.81 10.33 18.42
N LEU A 152 -9.55 11.39 17.65
CA LEU A 152 -9.62 12.79 18.09
C LEU A 152 -10.61 13.64 17.25
N PRO A 153 -11.91 13.33 17.23
CA PRO A 153 -12.88 14.01 16.37
C PRO A 153 -13.15 15.47 16.79
N ALA A 154 -12.87 15.81 18.05
CA ALA A 154 -13.05 17.14 18.60
C ALA A 154 -11.91 18.10 18.22
N VAL A 155 -10.69 17.59 17.99
CA VAL A 155 -9.51 18.40 17.65
C VAL A 155 -9.64 18.88 16.21
N LYS A 156 -9.59 20.19 15.98
CA LYS A 156 -9.83 20.81 14.66
C LYS A 156 -8.57 21.06 13.85
N ASN A 157 -7.41 20.93 14.47
CA ASN A 157 -6.11 21.05 13.81
C ASN A 157 -5.98 20.07 12.65
N LYS A 158 -5.19 20.49 11.65
CA LYS A 158 -5.06 19.79 10.38
C LYS A 158 -4.39 18.43 10.55
N VAL A 159 -4.93 17.42 9.87
CA VAL A 159 -4.29 16.13 9.66
C VAL A 159 -4.05 16.03 8.16
N ILE A 160 -2.79 15.94 7.77
CA ILE A 160 -2.35 16.05 6.38
C ILE A 160 -1.71 14.72 5.98
N LEU A 161 -2.25 14.07 4.95
CA LEU A 161 -1.63 12.94 4.28
C LEU A 161 -0.68 13.45 3.19
N GLN A 162 0.58 13.02 3.22
CA GLN A 162 1.58 13.31 2.20
C GLN A 162 2.06 12.03 1.53
N ASP A 163 1.96 11.95 0.21
CA ASP A 163 2.57 10.87 -0.58
C ASP A 163 2.76 11.36 -2.03
N LEU A 164 3.33 10.52 -2.89
CA LEU A 164 3.45 10.82 -4.31
C LEU A 164 2.06 10.98 -4.96
N ASP A 165 1.99 11.78 -6.02
CA ASP A 165 0.75 12.11 -6.73
C ASP A 165 -0.10 10.88 -7.07
N VAL A 166 0.53 9.84 -7.64
CA VAL A 166 -0.12 8.58 -8.02
C VAL A 166 -0.72 7.81 -6.83
N VAL A 167 -0.17 8.00 -5.63
CA VAL A 167 -0.63 7.36 -4.40
C VAL A 167 -1.75 8.18 -3.75
N VAL A 168 -1.58 9.50 -3.68
CA VAL A 168 -2.61 10.43 -3.17
C VAL A 168 -3.89 10.36 -4.01
N ALA A 169 -3.78 10.14 -5.33
CA ALA A 169 -4.94 9.91 -6.19
C ALA A 169 -5.79 8.69 -5.79
N GLN A 170 -5.21 7.75 -5.06
CA GLN A 170 -5.85 6.53 -4.54
C GLN A 170 -6.22 6.64 -3.05
N ALA A 171 -5.99 7.80 -2.42
CA ALA A 171 -6.25 7.99 -1.01
C ALA A 171 -7.73 7.82 -0.64
N ILE A 172 -7.98 7.28 0.55
CA ILE A 172 -9.33 7.12 1.08
C ILE A 172 -9.88 8.51 1.41
N LYS A 173 -11.04 8.85 0.85
CA LYS A 173 -11.68 10.15 1.09
C LYS A 173 -12.22 10.21 2.53
N HIS A 174 -11.79 11.21 3.29
CA HIS A 174 -12.25 11.45 4.65
C HIS A 174 -12.29 12.96 4.95
N GLU A 175 -13.41 13.48 5.45
CA GLU A 175 -13.63 14.94 5.61
C GLU A 175 -12.60 15.62 6.53
N GLY A 176 -12.07 14.89 7.51
CA GLY A 176 -11.04 15.40 8.43
C GLY A 176 -9.59 15.19 8.00
N VAL A 177 -9.31 14.75 6.77
CA VAL A 177 -7.95 14.48 6.29
C VAL A 177 -7.70 15.26 4.99
N GLU A 178 -6.68 16.12 5.01
CA GLU A 178 -6.22 16.85 3.81
C GLU A 178 -5.15 16.01 3.09
N ALA A 179 -5.41 15.58 1.87
CA ALA A 179 -4.41 14.85 1.07
C ALA A 179 -3.59 15.83 0.23
N MET A 180 -2.26 15.68 0.25
CA MET A 180 -1.31 16.56 -0.44
C MET A 180 -0.23 15.76 -1.14
N SER A 181 -0.08 15.96 -2.46
CA SER A 181 1.03 15.40 -3.21
C SER A 181 2.35 16.00 -2.71
N TYR A 182 3.30 15.14 -2.33
CA TYR A 182 4.58 15.55 -1.78
C TYR A 182 5.64 14.46 -1.97
N ASP A 183 6.79 14.86 -2.51
CA ASP A 183 8.01 14.04 -2.54
C ASP A 183 8.86 14.36 -1.31
N PHE A 184 9.03 13.38 -0.42
CA PHE A 184 9.76 13.56 0.83
C PHE A 184 11.27 13.77 0.67
N TRP A 185 11.80 13.63 -0.54
CA TRP A 185 13.18 14.05 -0.85
C TRP A 185 13.31 15.56 -1.01
N GLN A 186 12.19 16.29 -1.12
CA GLN A 186 12.16 17.74 -1.13
C GLN A 186 12.14 18.30 0.31
N LEU A 187 12.30 19.62 0.44
CA LEU A 187 12.16 20.28 1.73
C LEU A 187 10.69 20.24 2.18
N GLN A 188 10.45 19.84 3.44
CA GLN A 188 9.10 19.77 4.01
C GLN A 188 8.38 21.13 3.95
N PRO A 189 7.27 21.25 3.18
CA PRO A 189 6.54 22.50 3.02
C PRO A 189 5.71 22.88 4.25
N ILE A 190 5.25 21.90 5.02
CA ILE A 190 4.44 22.14 6.23
C ILE A 190 5.38 22.44 7.40
N LYS A 191 5.25 23.63 7.99
CA LYS A 191 6.04 24.03 9.16
C LYS A 191 5.21 23.84 10.43
N GLY A 192 5.81 23.20 11.43
CA GLY A 192 5.37 23.30 12.82
C GLY A 192 5.99 24.55 13.42
N ASN A 193 5.18 25.41 14.02
CA ASN A 193 5.65 26.62 14.69
C ASN A 193 6.55 26.28 15.89
#